data_AF-A0A3D0DFC7-F1
#
_entry.id   AF-A0A3D0DFC7-F1
#
_cell.length_a   1.000
_cell.length_b   1.000
_cell.length_c   1.000
_cell.angle_alpha   90.00
_cell.angle_beta   90.00
_cell.angle_gamma   90.00
#
_symmetry.space_group_name_H-M   'P 1'
#
loop_
_entity.id
_entity.type
_entity.pdbx_description
1 polymer ?
#
loop_
_entity_poly.entity_id
_entity_poly.type
_entity_poly.pdbx_seq_one_letter_code
_entity_poly.pdbx_strand_id
1 'polypeptide(L)'
;GQLNLFGQSYGLYVTATYAYMATGSWGLQNVNISNPTTPVLIGNYDTPDVSLGVYLSGVYAYVADAASGLQIINISDRAHPTLTATFSDPSRTPVGIYITGSYAYIADGLLGMRIANISNPATPTLTGSLDTPGYANNIVVSGAYAYVADENGGLRIVNILNPTVPIEIGHYSASSWVLALAVQGSYAYLAVSDAGLMVVDISSPANPILSTTYDTPHNARGVTVSGSYVYVADQDSLIILRFTSTGVDDNEMLPNNITLSQNYPNPFNAQTTLEYGLASESLVSIRVYNISGQIIATLEQGIQGAGEHQAVWNAEDVPSGIYFARLQAGESIKSIRMVLLK
;
A
#
# COMPACT_ATOMS: atom_id res chain seq x y z
N GLY A 1 11.93 -3.43 -20.27
CA GLY A 1 11.42 -3.52 -21.65
C GLY A 1 10.44 -2.41 -21.87
N GLN A 2 9.94 -2.25 -23.09
CA GLN A 2 8.92 -1.25 -23.40
C GLN A 2 7.77 -1.93 -24.13
N LEU A 3 6.55 -1.55 -23.79
CA LEU A 3 5.32 -1.96 -24.46
C LEU A 3 4.48 -0.71 -24.67
N ASN A 4 4.04 -0.49 -25.91
CA ASN A 4 3.09 0.57 -26.22
C ASN A 4 1.68 0.02 -26.02
N LEU A 5 0.88 0.73 -25.24
CA LEU A 5 -0.52 0.43 -24.97
C LEU A 5 -1.43 1.33 -25.78
N PHE A 6 -2.72 0.98 -25.82
CA PHE A 6 -3.71 1.86 -26.45
C PHE A 6 -4.09 2.98 -25.47
N GLY A 7 -4.26 4.19 -25.98
CA GLY A 7 -4.75 5.32 -25.19
C GLY A 7 -3.72 5.98 -24.27
N GLN A 8 -4.20 6.90 -23.44
CA GLN A 8 -3.45 7.54 -22.37
C GLN A 8 -3.68 6.78 -21.08
N SER A 9 -2.61 6.45 -20.35
CA SER A 9 -2.72 5.77 -19.05
C SER A 9 -2.83 6.79 -17.92
N TYR A 10 -3.88 6.68 -17.11
CA TYR A 10 -4.14 7.56 -15.96
C TYR A 10 -3.92 6.86 -14.63
N GLY A 11 -4.30 5.58 -14.54
CA GLY A 11 -4.15 4.76 -13.35
C GLY A 11 -3.34 3.51 -13.63
N LEU A 12 -2.52 3.08 -12.67
CA LEU A 12 -1.71 1.88 -12.76
C LEU A 12 -1.75 1.14 -11.42
N TYR A 13 -2.01 -0.17 -11.49
CA TYR A 13 -1.85 -1.10 -10.38
C TYR A 13 -0.89 -2.22 -10.78
N VAL A 14 0.14 -2.46 -9.97
CA VAL A 14 1.19 -3.43 -10.27
C VAL A 14 1.23 -4.53 -9.21
N THR A 15 1.32 -5.77 -9.66
CA THR A 15 1.63 -6.95 -8.85
C THR A 15 3.00 -7.49 -9.25
N ALA A 16 3.50 -8.54 -8.59
CA ALA A 16 4.76 -9.17 -8.99
C ALA A 16 4.79 -9.66 -10.45
N THR A 17 3.63 -10.05 -11.01
CA THR A 17 3.54 -10.69 -12.33
C THR A 17 2.71 -9.93 -13.36
N TYR A 18 1.86 -9.00 -12.94
CA TYR A 18 0.92 -8.29 -13.81
C TYR A 18 0.86 -6.79 -13.51
N ALA A 19 0.68 -5.99 -14.55
CA ALA A 19 0.31 -4.59 -14.47
C ALA A 19 -1.10 -4.39 -15.07
N TYR A 20 -1.91 -3.58 -14.41
CA TYR A 20 -3.28 -3.25 -14.80
C TYR A 20 -3.37 -1.74 -14.96
N MET A 21 -3.83 -1.28 -16.12
CA MET A 21 -3.87 0.15 -16.43
C MET A 21 -5.27 0.61 -16.79
N ALA A 22 -5.67 1.74 -16.20
CA ALA A 22 -6.81 2.52 -16.66
C ALA A 22 -6.29 3.42 -17.80
N THR A 23 -6.74 3.12 -19.02
CA THR A 23 -6.20 3.65 -20.27
C THR A 23 -7.12 4.64 -20.97
N GLY A 24 -7.83 5.44 -20.17
CA GLY A 24 -8.78 6.43 -20.65
C GLY A 24 -9.92 5.76 -21.41
N SER A 25 -10.16 6.19 -22.65
CA SER A 25 -11.21 5.67 -23.55
C SER A 25 -10.99 4.23 -24.05
N TRP A 26 -9.93 3.55 -23.60
CA TRP A 26 -9.67 2.14 -23.90
C TRP A 26 -9.93 1.21 -22.70
N GLY A 27 -10.48 1.78 -21.61
CA GLY A 27 -10.80 1.04 -20.40
C GLY A 27 -9.59 0.39 -19.73
N LEU A 28 -9.78 -0.85 -19.30
CA LEU A 28 -8.77 -1.62 -18.56
C LEU A 28 -7.86 -2.39 -19.53
N GLN A 29 -6.54 -2.27 -19.38
CA GLN A 29 -5.57 -3.10 -20.08
C GLN A 29 -4.71 -3.91 -19.10
N ASN A 30 -4.58 -5.21 -19.37
CA ASN A 30 -3.87 -6.18 -18.54
C ASN A 30 -2.56 -6.58 -19.22
N VAL A 31 -1.44 -6.38 -18.54
CA VAL A 31 -0.10 -6.69 -19.05
C VAL A 31 0.58 -7.69 -18.14
N ASN A 32 1.13 -8.76 -18.72
CA ASN A 32 2.05 -9.64 -18.03
C ASN A 32 3.43 -9.00 -17.98
N ILE A 33 3.96 -8.83 -16.77
CA ILE A 33 5.27 -8.24 -16.48
C ILE A 33 6.19 -9.20 -15.72
N SER A 34 5.87 -10.50 -15.68
CA SER A 34 6.70 -11.54 -15.05
C SER A 34 8.16 -11.51 -15.54
N ASN A 35 8.36 -11.12 -16.81
CA ASN A 35 9.64 -10.62 -17.28
C ASN A 35 9.54 -9.11 -17.55
N PRO A 36 10.10 -8.24 -16.69
CA PRO A 36 10.01 -6.79 -16.86
C PRO A 36 10.80 -6.29 -18.08
N THR A 37 11.70 -7.11 -18.63
CA THR A 37 12.42 -6.79 -19.87
C THR A 37 11.58 -7.03 -21.13
N THR A 38 10.53 -7.85 -21.04
CA THR A 38 9.64 -8.21 -22.16
C THR A 38 8.17 -8.24 -21.73
N PRO A 39 7.57 -7.08 -21.40
CA PRO A 39 6.16 -7.01 -21.04
C PRO A 39 5.25 -7.39 -22.21
N VAL A 40 4.12 -8.06 -21.92
CA VAL A 40 3.16 -8.54 -22.93
C VAL A 40 1.74 -8.15 -22.56
N LEU A 41 1.02 -7.46 -23.45
CA LEU A 41 -0.42 -7.22 -23.31
C LEU A 41 -1.15 -8.56 -23.45
N ILE A 42 -1.92 -8.95 -22.42
CA ILE A 42 -2.61 -10.24 -22.39
C ILE A 42 -4.13 -10.13 -22.52
N GLY A 43 -4.72 -8.99 -22.16
CA GLY A 43 -6.17 -8.79 -22.23
C GLY A 43 -6.54 -7.33 -22.05
N ASN A 44 -7.79 -7.02 -22.38
CA ASN A 44 -8.37 -5.70 -22.18
C ASN A 44 -9.87 -5.82 -21.90
N TYR A 45 -10.45 -4.76 -21.35
CA TYR A 45 -11.88 -4.60 -21.19
C TYR A 45 -12.24 -3.14 -21.46
N ASP A 46 -13.09 -2.91 -22.46
CA ASP A 46 -13.59 -1.59 -22.83
C ASP A 46 -14.63 -1.12 -21.81
N THR A 47 -14.32 -0.05 -21.07
CA THR A 47 -15.26 0.56 -20.11
C THR A 47 -16.07 1.65 -20.80
N PRO A 48 -17.30 1.94 -20.34
CA PRO A 48 -18.17 2.88 -21.06
C PRO A 48 -17.67 4.33 -21.18
N ASP A 49 -16.78 4.79 -20.30
CA ASP A 49 -16.28 6.17 -20.29
C ASP A 49 -14.73 6.21 -20.15
N VAL A 50 -14.19 7.35 -19.71
CA VAL A 50 -12.77 7.54 -19.47
C VAL A 50 -12.36 6.85 -18.17
N SER A 51 -11.63 5.75 -18.28
CA SER A 51 -11.01 5.09 -17.14
C SER A 51 -9.83 5.90 -16.57
N LEU A 52 -9.93 6.30 -15.31
CA LEU A 52 -8.99 7.19 -14.62
C LEU A 52 -8.16 6.50 -13.54
N GLY A 53 -8.76 5.54 -12.83
CA GLY A 53 -8.11 4.83 -11.72
C GLY A 53 -8.40 3.34 -11.77
N VAL A 54 -7.47 2.54 -11.25
CA VAL A 54 -7.63 1.10 -11.14
C VAL A 54 -7.05 0.60 -9.81
N TYR A 55 -7.79 -0.28 -9.15
CA TYR A 55 -7.33 -1.00 -7.97
C TYR A 55 -7.75 -2.47 -8.05
N LEU A 56 -6.93 -3.39 -7.52
CA LEU A 56 -7.25 -4.80 -7.51
C LEU A 56 -7.53 -5.32 -6.10
N SER A 57 -8.52 -6.21 -6.00
CA SER A 57 -8.75 -7.03 -4.81
C SER A 57 -9.18 -8.44 -5.23
N GLY A 58 -8.35 -9.42 -4.91
CA GLY A 58 -8.54 -10.81 -5.34
C GLY A 58 -8.60 -10.94 -6.86
N VAL A 59 -9.72 -11.45 -7.37
CA VAL A 59 -9.97 -11.66 -8.81
C VAL A 59 -10.75 -10.50 -9.46
N TYR A 60 -10.86 -9.37 -8.80
CA TYR A 60 -11.59 -8.21 -9.31
C TYR A 60 -10.67 -7.01 -9.52
N ALA A 61 -10.83 -6.37 -10.67
CA ALA A 61 -10.32 -5.04 -10.95
C ALA A 61 -11.47 -4.04 -10.78
N TYR A 62 -11.21 -2.98 -10.02
CA TYR A 62 -12.13 -1.91 -9.74
C TYR A 62 -11.64 -0.68 -10.48
N VAL A 63 -12.40 -0.22 -11.46
CA VAL A 63 -12.00 0.83 -12.40
C VAL A 63 -12.90 2.05 -12.22
N ALA A 64 -12.29 3.18 -11.92
CA ALA A 64 -12.96 4.48 -11.85
C ALA A 64 -13.14 4.97 -13.28
N ASP A 65 -14.39 5.07 -13.74
CA ASP A 65 -14.75 5.26 -15.14
C ASP A 65 -15.63 6.49 -15.31
N ALA A 66 -15.10 7.65 -14.87
CA ALA A 66 -15.73 8.96 -14.98
C ALA A 66 -17.25 8.94 -14.69
N ALA A 67 -18.10 9.39 -15.62
CA ALA A 67 -19.54 9.51 -15.37
C ALA A 67 -20.27 8.15 -15.27
N SER A 68 -19.63 7.08 -15.74
CA SER A 68 -20.16 5.71 -15.64
C SER A 68 -19.93 5.07 -14.27
N GLY A 69 -19.19 5.74 -13.38
CA GLY A 69 -19.00 5.31 -12.00
C GLY A 69 -17.89 4.27 -11.85
N LEU A 70 -18.03 3.40 -10.84
CA LEU A 70 -17.07 2.35 -10.56
C LEU A 70 -17.46 1.06 -11.31
N GLN A 71 -16.61 0.61 -12.24
CA GLN A 71 -16.77 -0.68 -12.90
C GLN A 71 -16.06 -1.77 -12.09
N ILE A 72 -16.76 -2.84 -11.77
CA ILE A 72 -16.22 -4.01 -11.06
C ILE A 72 -16.07 -5.13 -12.08
N ILE A 73 -14.83 -5.40 -12.49
CA ILE A 73 -14.49 -6.30 -13.58
C ILE A 73 -13.85 -7.56 -13.00
N ASN A 74 -14.39 -8.73 -13.33
CA ASN A 74 -13.80 -10.02 -13.01
C ASN A 74 -12.63 -10.28 -13.96
N ILE A 75 -11.46 -10.54 -13.38
CA ILE A 75 -10.19 -10.81 -14.06
C ILE A 75 -9.65 -12.22 -13.72
N SER A 76 -10.53 -13.16 -13.37
CA SER A 76 -10.17 -14.57 -13.15
C SER A 76 -9.55 -15.18 -14.42
N ASP A 77 -10.16 -14.92 -15.57
CA ASP A 77 -9.51 -14.99 -16.87
C ASP A 77 -8.94 -13.60 -17.23
N ARG A 78 -7.62 -13.45 -17.15
CA ARG A 78 -6.94 -12.18 -17.41
C ARG A 78 -6.90 -11.81 -18.89
N ALA A 79 -7.08 -12.78 -19.79
CA ALA A 79 -7.11 -12.55 -21.23
C ALA A 79 -8.50 -12.12 -21.70
N HIS A 80 -9.55 -12.54 -20.97
CA HIS A 80 -10.94 -12.22 -21.26
C HIS A 80 -11.70 -11.71 -20.02
N PRO A 81 -11.41 -10.48 -19.55
CA PRO A 81 -12.12 -9.92 -18.40
C PRO A 81 -13.61 -9.73 -18.70
N THR A 82 -14.44 -9.77 -17.65
CA THR A 82 -15.90 -9.61 -17.76
C THR A 82 -16.45 -8.69 -16.69
N LEU A 83 -17.39 -7.80 -17.03
CA LEU A 83 -18.07 -6.96 -16.05
C LEU A 83 -18.90 -7.81 -15.08
N THR A 84 -18.70 -7.55 -13.78
CA THR A 84 -19.48 -8.15 -12.69
C THR A 84 -20.60 -7.22 -12.25
N ALA A 85 -20.29 -5.94 -12.05
CA ALA A 85 -21.26 -4.92 -11.66
C ALA A 85 -20.76 -3.51 -11.98
N THR A 86 -21.69 -2.58 -11.99
CA THR A 86 -21.42 -1.13 -12.04
C THR A 86 -22.00 -0.48 -10.80
N PHE A 87 -21.18 0.29 -10.09
CA PHE A 87 -21.61 1.12 -8.97
C PHE A 87 -21.54 2.59 -9.37
N SER A 88 -22.69 3.13 -9.79
CA SER A 88 -22.80 4.45 -10.39
C SER A 88 -23.70 5.37 -9.58
N ASP A 89 -23.30 6.64 -9.50
CA ASP A 89 -24.14 7.78 -9.13
C ASP A 89 -23.91 8.83 -10.22
N PRO A 90 -24.93 9.21 -11.02
CA PRO A 90 -24.77 10.13 -12.14
C PRO A 90 -24.25 11.52 -11.75
N SER A 91 -24.30 11.88 -10.47
CA SER A 91 -23.77 13.16 -9.97
C SER A 91 -22.27 13.12 -9.67
N ARG A 92 -21.64 11.95 -9.70
CA ARG A 92 -20.27 11.72 -9.23
C ARG A 92 -19.35 11.23 -10.34
N THR A 93 -18.09 11.63 -10.28
CA THR A 93 -17.04 11.22 -11.21
C THR A 93 -15.86 10.64 -10.44
N PRO A 94 -15.87 9.33 -10.11
CA PRO A 94 -14.77 8.70 -9.41
C PRO A 94 -13.44 8.83 -10.16
N VAL A 95 -12.36 9.03 -9.41
CA VAL A 95 -10.99 9.14 -9.92
C VAL A 95 -10.08 8.16 -9.18
N GLY A 96 -9.85 8.40 -7.89
CA GLY A 96 -9.03 7.55 -7.03
C GLY A 96 -9.83 6.43 -6.37
N ILE A 97 -9.25 5.23 -6.30
CA ILE A 97 -9.86 4.08 -5.62
C ILE A 97 -8.82 3.44 -4.70
N TYR A 98 -9.24 3.11 -3.49
CA TYR A 98 -8.50 2.26 -2.57
C TYR A 98 -9.43 1.20 -1.99
N ILE A 99 -8.98 -0.04 -1.93
CA ILE A 99 -9.78 -1.15 -1.38
C ILE A 99 -9.05 -1.77 -0.20
N THR A 100 -9.78 -1.94 0.90
CA THR A 100 -9.33 -2.73 2.05
C THR A 100 -10.51 -3.47 2.67
N GLY A 101 -10.30 -4.76 2.94
CA GLY A 101 -11.35 -5.66 3.40
C GLY A 101 -12.56 -5.64 2.47
N SER A 102 -13.74 -5.38 3.05
CA SER A 102 -15.03 -5.36 2.34
C SER A 102 -15.43 -3.98 1.82
N TYR A 103 -14.52 -2.99 1.80
CA TYR A 103 -14.85 -1.62 1.44
C TYR A 103 -13.99 -1.08 0.30
N ALA A 104 -14.65 -0.35 -0.61
CA ALA A 104 -14.02 0.52 -1.59
C ALA A 104 -14.15 1.97 -1.13
N TYR A 105 -13.02 2.64 -0.96
CA TYR A 105 -12.89 4.06 -0.67
C TYR A 105 -12.60 4.77 -1.97
N ILE A 106 -13.42 5.75 -2.32
CA ILE A 106 -13.46 6.33 -3.66
C ILE A 106 -13.40 7.84 -3.53
N ALA A 107 -12.46 8.45 -4.24
CA ALA A 107 -12.37 9.89 -4.44
C ALA A 107 -13.26 10.27 -5.62
N ASP A 108 -14.29 11.08 -5.37
CA ASP A 108 -15.40 11.39 -6.29
C ASP A 108 -15.37 12.85 -6.80
N GLY A 109 -14.17 13.41 -6.95
CA GLY A 109 -14.02 14.78 -7.42
C GLY A 109 -14.70 15.79 -6.49
N LEU A 110 -15.60 16.62 -7.04
CA LEU A 110 -16.26 17.73 -6.34
C LEU A 110 -17.24 17.31 -5.24
N LEU A 111 -17.56 16.02 -5.11
CA LEU A 111 -18.46 15.50 -4.07
C LEU A 111 -17.70 14.75 -2.95
N GLY A 112 -16.40 15.03 -2.86
CA GLY A 112 -15.47 14.51 -1.88
C GLY A 112 -15.22 13.02 -1.99
N MET A 113 -15.37 12.29 -0.88
CA MET A 113 -15.15 10.85 -0.84
C MET A 113 -16.44 10.07 -0.55
N ARG A 114 -16.49 8.84 -1.04
CA ARG A 114 -17.50 7.85 -0.67
C ARG A 114 -16.89 6.52 -0.27
N ILE A 115 -17.64 5.75 0.50
CA ILE A 115 -17.32 4.41 0.96
C ILE A 115 -18.41 3.49 0.47
N ALA A 116 -18.05 2.49 -0.33
CA ALA A 116 -18.96 1.46 -0.82
C ALA A 116 -18.64 0.11 -0.17
N ASN A 117 -19.66 -0.61 0.27
CA ASN A 117 -19.54 -2.00 0.69
C ASN A 117 -19.50 -2.86 -0.57
N ILE A 118 -18.41 -3.63 -0.69
CA ILE A 118 -18.11 -4.54 -1.79
C ILE A 118 -17.95 -5.99 -1.31
N SER A 119 -18.49 -6.33 -0.13
CA SER A 119 -18.51 -7.71 0.39
C SER A 119 -19.13 -8.70 -0.61
N ASN A 120 -20.12 -8.24 -1.38
CA ASN A 120 -20.55 -8.87 -2.62
C ASN A 120 -20.22 -7.97 -3.80
N PRO A 121 -19.18 -8.28 -4.60
CA PRO A 121 -18.79 -7.49 -5.76
C PRO A 121 -19.87 -7.41 -6.86
N ALA A 122 -20.85 -8.31 -6.88
CA ALA A 122 -21.97 -8.26 -7.80
C ALA A 122 -23.09 -7.29 -7.39
N THR A 123 -23.12 -6.86 -6.12
CA THR A 123 -24.15 -5.96 -5.58
C THR A 123 -23.53 -4.94 -4.61
N PRO A 124 -22.67 -4.04 -5.09
CA PRO A 124 -22.06 -3.00 -4.26
C PRO A 124 -23.11 -2.00 -3.74
N THR A 125 -22.93 -1.52 -2.51
CA THR A 125 -23.86 -0.55 -1.88
C THR A 125 -23.14 0.63 -1.24
N LEU A 126 -23.75 1.81 -1.24
CA LEU A 126 -23.22 2.98 -0.54
C LEU A 126 -23.27 2.75 0.98
N THR A 127 -22.13 2.91 1.66
CA THR A 127 -22.02 2.80 3.12
C THR A 127 -21.96 4.16 3.78
N GLY A 128 -21.19 5.09 3.23
CA GLY A 128 -21.02 6.44 3.78
C GLY A 128 -20.35 7.37 2.77
N SER A 129 -20.36 8.65 3.07
CA SER A 129 -19.73 9.69 2.25
C SER A 129 -19.34 10.88 3.10
N LEU A 130 -18.34 11.62 2.65
CA LEU A 130 -17.89 12.86 3.25
C LEU A 130 -17.59 13.86 2.14
N ASP A 131 -18.23 15.01 2.19
CA ASP A 131 -17.91 16.14 1.32
C ASP A 131 -16.58 16.76 1.75
N THR A 132 -15.69 17.03 0.78
CA THR A 132 -14.38 17.65 1.01
C THR A 132 -14.35 19.00 0.29
N PRO A 133 -13.57 19.99 0.78
CA PRO A 133 -13.65 21.36 0.25
C PRO A 133 -13.15 21.55 -1.18
N GLY A 134 -12.38 20.60 -1.72
CA GLY A 134 -11.81 20.65 -3.06
C GLY A 134 -12.28 19.53 -3.98
N TYR A 135 -11.44 19.18 -4.95
CA TYR A 135 -11.68 18.08 -5.88
C TYR A 135 -10.87 16.85 -5.44
N ALA A 136 -11.56 15.83 -4.94
CA ALA A 136 -10.93 14.59 -4.49
C ALA A 136 -10.39 13.79 -5.70
N ASN A 137 -9.08 13.81 -5.90
CA ASN A 137 -8.39 13.13 -7.01
C ASN A 137 -7.87 11.74 -6.62
N ASN A 138 -7.32 11.61 -5.41
CA ASN A 138 -6.69 10.39 -4.96
C ASN A 138 -7.02 10.09 -3.50
N ILE A 139 -7.05 8.81 -3.16
CA ILE A 139 -7.36 8.34 -1.81
C ILE A 139 -6.47 7.14 -1.48
N VAL A 140 -5.94 7.12 -0.26
CA VAL A 140 -5.18 6.00 0.30
C VAL A 140 -5.68 5.72 1.71
N VAL A 141 -5.78 4.46 2.09
CA VAL A 141 -6.17 4.07 3.45
C VAL A 141 -4.98 3.44 4.18
N SER A 142 -4.72 3.91 5.40
CA SER A 142 -3.74 3.33 6.31
C SER A 142 -4.34 3.24 7.72
N GLY A 143 -4.44 2.02 8.25
CA GLY A 143 -5.06 1.76 9.54
C GLY A 143 -6.50 2.29 9.63
N ALA A 144 -6.73 3.19 10.59
CA ALA A 144 -8.03 3.78 10.89
C ALA A 144 -8.39 5.03 10.04
N TYR A 145 -7.52 5.40 9.09
CA TYR A 145 -7.61 6.68 8.38
C TYR A 145 -7.61 6.53 6.86
N ALA A 146 -8.46 7.32 6.20
CA ALA A 146 -8.37 7.63 4.79
C ALA A 146 -7.69 8.99 4.61
N TYR A 147 -6.74 9.05 3.68
CA TYR A 147 -6.00 10.23 3.29
C TYR A 147 -6.43 10.61 1.88
N VAL A 148 -6.94 11.82 1.69
CA VAL A 148 -7.50 12.29 0.41
C VAL A 148 -6.64 13.43 -0.13
N ALA A 149 -6.22 13.31 -1.39
CA ALA A 149 -5.65 14.40 -2.18
C ALA A 149 -6.81 15.19 -2.79
N ASP A 150 -7.02 16.41 -2.31
CA ASP A 150 -8.25 17.17 -2.54
C ASP A 150 -7.98 18.49 -3.31
N GLU A 151 -7.04 18.47 -4.26
CA GLU A 151 -6.56 19.66 -4.99
C GLU A 151 -6.26 20.85 -4.08
N ASN A 152 -7.05 21.93 -4.20
CA ASN A 152 -6.97 23.15 -3.41
C ASN A 152 -7.38 22.96 -1.94
N GLY A 153 -8.10 21.88 -1.62
CA GLY A 153 -8.39 21.44 -0.25
C GLY A 153 -7.19 20.81 0.46
N GLY A 154 -6.11 20.51 -0.27
CA GLY A 154 -4.87 19.97 0.27
C GLY A 154 -4.95 18.48 0.59
N LEU A 155 -4.25 18.07 1.65
CA LEU A 155 -4.39 16.75 2.25
C LEU A 155 -5.56 16.77 3.23
N ARG A 156 -6.55 15.89 3.07
CA ARG A 156 -7.60 15.63 4.07
C ARG A 156 -7.34 14.32 4.79
N ILE A 157 -7.52 14.29 6.11
CA ILE A 157 -7.32 13.11 6.94
C ILE A 157 -8.65 12.76 7.63
N VAL A 158 -9.18 11.59 7.29
CA VAL A 158 -10.54 11.19 7.62
C VAL A 158 -10.50 9.91 8.46
N ASN A 159 -11.08 9.95 9.64
CA ASN A 159 -11.32 8.76 10.46
C ASN A 159 -12.44 7.92 9.84
N ILE A 160 -12.14 6.65 9.60
CA ILE A 160 -13.00 5.67 8.94
C ILE A 160 -13.32 4.45 9.82
N LEU A 161 -13.08 4.55 11.14
CA LEU A 161 -13.44 3.48 12.10
C LEU A 161 -14.93 3.13 12.05
N ASN A 162 -15.78 4.15 11.83
CA ASN A 162 -17.18 3.93 11.47
C ASN A 162 -17.38 4.32 9.99
N PRO A 163 -17.43 3.34 9.07
CA PRO A 163 -17.54 3.63 7.64
C PRO A 163 -18.90 4.23 7.23
N THR A 164 -19.91 4.17 8.10
CA THR A 164 -21.21 4.82 7.84
C THR A 164 -21.21 6.31 8.16
N VAL A 165 -20.27 6.76 9.00
CA VAL A 165 -20.10 8.16 9.41
C VAL A 165 -18.60 8.49 9.40
N PRO A 166 -17.98 8.63 8.21
CA PRO A 166 -16.61 9.11 8.10
C PRO A 166 -16.51 10.54 8.64
N ILE A 167 -15.46 10.83 9.40
CA ILE A 167 -15.27 12.13 10.06
C ILE A 167 -13.89 12.67 9.70
N GLU A 168 -13.83 13.87 9.14
CA GLU A 168 -12.55 14.56 8.99
C GLU A 168 -11.98 14.94 10.37
N ILE A 169 -10.74 14.55 10.64
CA ILE A 169 -10.08 14.83 11.91
C ILE A 169 -8.90 15.79 11.78
N GLY A 170 -8.39 16.01 10.57
CA GLY A 170 -7.26 16.88 10.31
C GLY A 170 -7.07 17.14 8.83
N HIS A 171 -6.28 18.17 8.51
CA HIS A 171 -5.91 18.52 7.15
C HIS A 171 -4.58 19.25 7.11
N TYR A 172 -3.95 19.26 5.93
CA TYR A 172 -2.77 20.08 5.65
C TYR A 172 -3.00 20.86 4.34
N SER A 173 -2.95 22.18 4.43
CA SER A 173 -3.08 23.07 3.27
C SER A 173 -1.74 23.17 2.53
N ALA A 174 -1.67 22.56 1.36
CA ALA A 174 -0.50 22.64 0.48
C ALA A 174 -0.44 23.99 -0.25
N SER A 175 0.71 24.30 -0.85
CA SER A 175 0.93 25.56 -1.57
C SER A 175 0.30 25.60 -2.97
N SER A 176 -0.10 24.45 -3.54
CA SER A 176 -0.81 24.31 -4.81
C SER A 176 -1.65 23.01 -4.77
N TRP A 177 -2.22 22.60 -5.90
CA TRP A 177 -3.11 21.44 -5.99
C TRP A 177 -2.40 20.13 -5.62
N VAL A 178 -2.95 19.40 -4.66
CA VAL A 178 -2.53 18.03 -4.34
C VAL A 178 -3.25 17.07 -5.27
N LEU A 179 -2.50 16.42 -6.16
CA LEU A 179 -3.06 15.58 -7.23
C LEU A 179 -2.99 14.08 -6.91
N ALA A 180 -1.96 13.67 -6.17
CA ALA A 180 -1.79 12.29 -5.72
C ALA A 180 -1.09 12.26 -4.37
N LEU A 181 -1.30 11.19 -3.61
CA LEU A 181 -0.56 10.95 -2.38
C LEU A 181 -0.18 9.48 -2.22
N ALA A 182 0.85 9.26 -1.40
CA ALA A 182 1.22 7.96 -0.87
C ALA A 182 1.42 8.08 0.64
N VAL A 183 1.18 7.01 1.38
CA VAL A 183 1.35 6.98 2.83
C VAL A 183 2.25 5.80 3.18
N GLN A 184 3.28 6.04 4.00
CA GLN A 184 4.14 4.99 4.55
C GLN A 184 4.60 5.37 5.96
N GLY A 185 4.21 4.57 6.94
CA GLY A 185 4.44 4.87 8.37
C GLY A 185 3.79 6.19 8.76
N SER A 186 4.53 7.02 9.50
CA SER A 186 4.08 8.32 10.00
C SER A 186 4.16 9.45 8.97
N TYR A 187 4.27 9.15 7.67
CA TYR A 187 4.42 10.17 6.63
C TYR A 187 3.42 10.01 5.49
N ALA A 188 2.84 11.14 5.08
CA ALA A 188 2.16 11.32 3.80
C ALA A 188 3.09 12.05 2.82
N TYR A 189 3.19 11.52 1.61
CA TYR A 189 3.99 12.04 0.51
C TYR A 189 3.02 12.56 -0.54
N LEU A 190 3.08 13.85 -0.84
CA LEU A 190 2.11 14.54 -1.67
C LEU A 190 2.77 14.98 -2.98
N ALA A 191 2.17 14.59 -4.11
CA ALA A 191 2.47 15.19 -5.40
C ALA A 191 1.65 16.49 -5.52
N VAL A 192 2.34 17.62 -5.40
CA VAL A 192 1.74 18.95 -5.41
C VAL A 192 2.10 19.61 -6.73
N SER A 193 1.10 19.89 -7.57
CA SER A 193 1.25 20.31 -8.98
C SER A 193 2.46 21.22 -9.19
N ASP A 194 2.41 22.46 -8.73
CA ASP A 194 3.47 23.44 -9.05
C ASP A 194 4.57 23.55 -7.97
N ALA A 195 4.59 22.62 -7.00
CA ALA A 195 5.50 22.67 -5.85
C ALA A 195 6.32 21.36 -5.67
N GLY A 196 6.13 20.39 -6.56
CA GLY A 196 6.81 19.11 -6.54
C GLY A 196 6.33 18.17 -5.45
N LEU A 197 7.27 17.65 -4.65
CA LEU A 197 6.98 16.74 -3.55
C LEU A 197 6.89 17.51 -2.24
N MET A 198 5.82 17.28 -1.48
CA MET A 198 5.75 17.64 -0.06
C MET A 198 5.67 16.38 0.79
N VAL A 199 6.46 16.31 1.86
CA VAL A 199 6.39 15.23 2.85
C VAL A 199 5.84 15.79 4.14
N VAL A 200 4.72 15.25 4.58
CA VAL A 200 3.96 15.69 5.74
C VAL A 200 4.02 14.59 6.79
N ASP A 201 4.45 14.94 8.00
CA ASP A 201 4.38 14.08 9.17
C ASP A 201 2.91 14.04 9.65
N ILE A 202 2.39 12.81 9.74
CA ILE A 202 1.02 12.47 10.10
C ILE A 202 0.98 11.59 11.36
N SER A 203 2.05 11.58 12.16
CA SER A 203 2.10 10.91 13.47
C SER A 203 0.99 11.38 14.42
N SER A 204 0.58 12.65 14.29
CA SER A 204 -0.64 13.20 14.87
C SER A 204 -1.63 13.53 13.74
N PRO A 205 -2.53 12.60 13.36
CA PRO A 205 -3.46 12.78 12.24
C PRO A 205 -4.35 14.02 12.34
N ALA A 206 -4.63 14.49 13.57
CA ALA A 206 -5.41 15.71 13.78
C ALA A 206 -4.60 17.01 13.58
N ASN A 207 -3.26 16.92 13.61
CA ASN A 207 -2.35 18.06 13.51
C ASN A 207 -1.15 17.69 12.61
N PRO A 208 -1.37 17.44 11.30
CA PRO A 208 -0.29 17.11 10.38
C PRO A 208 0.67 18.30 10.21
N ILE A 209 1.97 18.02 10.13
CA ILE A 209 3.02 19.05 10.01
C ILE A 209 3.91 18.79 8.80
N LEU A 210 4.34 19.85 8.13
CA LEU A 210 5.30 19.73 7.03
C LEU A 210 6.65 19.25 7.57
N SER A 211 7.16 18.14 7.03
CA SER A 211 8.49 17.63 7.34
C SER A 211 9.53 18.20 6.37
N THR A 212 9.29 18.09 5.07
CA THR A 212 10.20 18.61 4.04
C THR A 212 9.51 18.78 2.70
N THR A 213 10.18 19.47 1.77
CA THR A 213 9.74 19.64 0.39
C THR A 213 10.89 19.34 -0.57
N TYR A 214 10.54 18.97 -1.80
CA TYR A 214 11.47 18.87 -2.91
C TYR A 214 10.80 19.43 -4.15
N ASP A 215 11.39 20.47 -4.71
CA ASP A 215 10.91 21.10 -5.94
C ASP A 215 11.27 20.22 -7.15
N THR A 216 10.25 19.77 -7.88
CA THR A 216 10.46 19.00 -9.12
C THR A 216 10.59 19.95 -10.31
N PRO A 217 11.33 19.58 -11.38
CA PRO A 217 11.50 20.46 -12.54
C PRO A 217 10.17 20.88 -13.20
N HIS A 218 9.16 20.01 -13.15
CA HIS A 218 7.84 20.26 -13.71
C HIS A 218 6.73 19.82 -12.75
N ASN A 219 5.49 19.90 -13.23
CA ASN A 219 4.34 19.67 -12.39
C ASN A 219 4.25 18.22 -11.90
N ALA A 220 4.31 18.00 -10.59
CA ALA A 220 4.18 16.68 -9.99
C ALA A 220 2.73 16.16 -10.12
N ARG A 221 2.57 14.93 -10.63
CA ARG A 221 1.27 14.31 -10.91
C ARG A 221 1.04 13.03 -10.12
N GLY A 222 2.09 12.26 -9.88
CA GLY A 222 2.02 10.98 -9.20
C GLY A 222 3.13 10.82 -8.17
N VAL A 223 2.85 10.11 -7.09
CA VAL A 223 3.84 9.76 -6.08
C VAL A 223 3.59 8.35 -5.56
N THR A 224 4.65 7.58 -5.36
CA THR A 224 4.60 6.30 -4.65
C THR A 224 5.87 6.10 -3.83
N VAL A 225 5.81 5.22 -2.83
CA VAL A 225 6.90 4.99 -1.88
C VAL A 225 7.17 3.50 -1.74
N SER A 226 8.45 3.14 -1.70
CA SER A 226 8.90 1.78 -1.40
C SER A 226 10.15 1.83 -0.54
N GLY A 227 10.01 1.45 0.73
CA GLY A 227 11.10 1.52 1.69
C GLY A 227 11.59 2.95 1.85
N SER A 228 12.88 3.20 1.70
CA SER A 228 13.45 4.55 1.79
C SER A 228 13.38 5.36 0.49
N TYR A 229 12.66 4.89 -0.53
CA TYR A 229 12.62 5.56 -1.83
C TYR A 229 11.23 6.11 -2.13
N VAL A 230 11.20 7.37 -2.54
CA VAL A 230 10.03 8.08 -3.03
C VAL A 230 10.18 8.27 -4.53
N TYR A 231 9.17 7.85 -5.28
CA TYR A 231 9.12 7.94 -6.73
C TYR A 231 8.08 8.98 -7.08
N VAL A 232 8.49 10.05 -7.76
CA VAL A 232 7.61 11.14 -8.16
C VAL A 232 7.59 11.19 -9.68
N ALA A 233 6.40 11.06 -10.25
CA ALA A 233 6.18 11.32 -11.67
C ALA A 233 5.77 12.79 -11.80
N ASP A 234 6.61 13.57 -12.48
CA ASP A 234 6.22 14.88 -12.99
C ASP A 234 5.85 14.79 -14.48
N GLN A 235 5.48 15.91 -15.09
CA GLN A 235 5.00 15.95 -16.47
C GLN A 235 5.98 15.34 -17.50
N ASP A 236 7.30 15.38 -17.23
CA ASP A 236 8.33 14.99 -18.19
C ASP A 236 9.32 13.95 -17.66
N SER A 237 9.27 13.59 -16.36
CA SER A 237 10.32 12.83 -15.70
C SER A 237 9.84 11.97 -14.53
N LEU A 238 10.59 10.91 -14.26
CA LEU A 238 10.53 10.15 -13.02
C LEU A 238 11.70 10.58 -12.12
N ILE A 239 11.37 11.16 -10.97
CA ILE A 239 12.32 11.54 -9.94
C ILE A 239 12.32 10.45 -8.87
N ILE A 240 13.51 9.96 -8.50
CA ILE A 240 13.69 8.96 -7.44
C ILE A 240 14.49 9.61 -6.31
N LEU A 241 13.83 9.82 -5.19
CA LEU A 241 14.42 10.45 -4.00
C LEU A 241 14.62 9.40 -2.91
N ARG A 242 15.71 9.51 -2.16
CA ARG A 242 15.89 8.73 -0.94
C ARG A 242 15.42 9.56 0.25
N PHE A 243 14.39 9.08 0.94
CA PHE A 243 13.90 9.65 2.19
C PHE A 243 14.27 8.74 3.36
N THR A 244 14.94 9.30 4.35
CA THR A 244 15.24 8.63 5.63
C THR A 244 14.70 9.51 6.73
N SER A 245 13.75 9.00 7.51
CA SER A 245 13.27 9.71 8.69
C SER A 245 14.44 9.93 9.65
N THR A 246 14.59 11.15 10.16
CA THR A 246 15.63 11.50 11.14
C THR A 246 15.12 11.39 12.58
N GLY A 247 13.98 10.76 12.80
CA GLY A 247 13.41 10.48 14.12
C GLY A 247 13.44 8.99 14.43
N VAL A 248 13.98 8.65 15.61
CA VAL A 248 13.71 7.37 16.27
C VAL A 248 12.23 7.39 16.65
N ASP A 249 11.41 6.57 16.01
CA ASP A 249 10.06 6.31 16.50
C ASP A 249 9.73 4.83 16.29
N ASP A 250 9.85 4.10 17.40
CA ASP A 250 9.29 2.78 17.61
C ASP A 250 7.76 2.94 17.63
N ASN A 251 7.08 2.62 16.53
CA ASN A 251 5.67 2.27 16.57
C ASN A 251 5.33 1.22 15.52
N GLU A 252 4.74 0.15 16.04
CA GLU A 252 4.37 -1.12 15.43
C GLU A 252 3.72 -0.94 14.06
N MET A 253 4.49 -1.16 13.00
CA MET A 253 3.96 -1.38 11.65
C MET A 253 3.89 -2.87 11.42
N LEU A 254 2.69 -3.39 11.14
CA LEU A 254 2.54 -4.72 10.55
C LEU A 254 3.50 -4.83 9.36
N PRO A 255 4.35 -5.86 9.30
CA PRO A 255 5.43 -5.85 8.34
C PRO A 255 4.92 -6.00 6.91
N ASN A 256 5.35 -5.15 5.99
CA ASN A 256 5.12 -5.35 4.55
C ASN A 256 5.91 -6.55 3.98
N ASN A 257 6.84 -7.12 4.77
CA ASN A 257 7.71 -8.27 4.48
C ASN A 257 8.03 -8.99 5.79
N ILE A 258 8.44 -10.27 5.78
CA ILE A 258 8.83 -10.92 7.03
C ILE A 258 9.94 -10.16 7.77
N THR A 259 9.74 -9.91 9.05
CA THR A 259 10.70 -9.28 9.94
C THR A 259 11.23 -10.31 10.94
N LEU A 260 12.47 -10.12 11.37
CA LEU A 260 13.04 -10.83 12.51
C LEU A 260 13.90 -9.82 13.24
N SER A 261 13.42 -9.37 14.38
CA SER A 261 14.11 -8.39 15.22
C SER A 261 15.29 -9.05 15.92
N GLN A 262 16.24 -8.22 16.36
CA GLN A 262 17.33 -8.73 17.19
C GLN A 262 16.76 -9.29 18.50
N ASN A 263 17.26 -10.43 18.95
CA ASN A 263 16.77 -11.08 20.16
C ASN A 263 17.03 -10.21 21.39
N TYR A 264 16.10 -10.20 22.35
CA TYR A 264 16.28 -9.51 23.63
C TYR A 264 16.04 -10.46 24.80
N PRO A 265 16.96 -10.50 25.79
CA PRO A 265 18.25 -9.79 25.82
C PRO A 265 19.26 -10.37 24.80
N ASN A 266 20.29 -9.60 24.43
CA ASN A 266 21.48 -10.07 23.70
C ASN A 266 22.72 -9.21 24.07
N PRO A 267 23.79 -9.77 24.66
CA PRO A 267 23.92 -11.16 25.08
C PRO A 267 22.87 -11.57 26.11
N PHE A 268 22.48 -12.84 26.12
CA PHE A 268 21.52 -13.39 27.08
C PHE A 268 22.14 -14.47 27.94
N ASN A 269 21.54 -14.69 29.11
CA ASN A 269 21.82 -15.81 29.98
C ASN A 269 20.55 -16.67 30.08
N ALA A 270 20.68 -17.95 29.76
CA ALA A 270 19.63 -18.97 29.74
C ALA A 270 18.48 -18.74 28.75
N GLN A 271 17.85 -17.56 28.70
CA GLN A 271 16.64 -17.34 27.89
C GLN A 271 16.70 -16.04 27.09
N THR A 272 16.13 -16.06 25.88
CA THR A 272 15.95 -14.87 25.04
C THR A 272 14.67 -14.97 24.22
N THR A 273 14.11 -13.83 23.84
CA THR A 273 12.91 -13.74 23.00
C THR A 273 13.29 -13.24 21.62
N LEU A 274 12.73 -13.90 20.59
CA LEU A 274 12.79 -13.47 19.20
C LEU A 274 11.43 -12.90 18.82
N GLU A 275 11.41 -11.66 18.38
CA GLU A 275 10.23 -11.02 17.84
C GLU A 275 10.29 -11.04 16.31
N TYR A 276 9.19 -11.44 15.69
CA TYR A 276 9.11 -11.57 14.25
C TYR A 276 7.70 -11.25 13.79
N GLY A 277 7.57 -10.66 12.61
CA GLY A 277 6.27 -10.34 12.06
C GLY A 277 6.10 -10.86 10.64
N LEU A 278 4.84 -11.10 10.30
CA LEU A 278 4.39 -11.72 9.07
C LEU A 278 3.43 -10.79 8.34
N ALA A 279 3.70 -10.55 7.05
CA ALA A 279 2.86 -9.73 6.19
C ALA A 279 1.52 -10.37 5.83
N SER A 280 1.47 -11.71 5.82
CA SER A 280 0.29 -12.52 5.51
C SER A 280 0.41 -13.90 6.16
N GLU A 281 -0.69 -14.65 6.24
CA GLU A 281 -0.68 -16.03 6.73
C GLU A 281 0.36 -16.86 5.95
N SER A 282 1.29 -17.48 6.67
CA SER A 282 2.45 -18.14 6.08
C SER A 282 2.82 -19.40 6.84
N LEU A 283 3.38 -20.39 6.13
CA LEU A 283 4.06 -21.52 6.74
C LEU A 283 5.43 -21.05 7.26
N VAL A 284 5.59 -21.03 8.57
CA VAL A 284 6.76 -20.51 9.29
C VAL A 284 7.59 -21.64 9.88
N SER A 285 8.92 -21.45 9.86
CA SER A 285 9.84 -22.20 10.73
C SER A 285 10.91 -21.28 11.32
N ILE A 286 11.14 -21.37 12.63
CA ILE A 286 12.23 -20.70 13.33
C ILE A 286 13.16 -21.74 13.92
N ARG A 287 14.41 -21.74 13.47
CA ARG A 287 15.44 -22.69 13.93
C ARG A 287 16.68 -21.97 14.40
N VAL A 288 17.32 -22.50 15.44
CA VAL A 288 18.58 -22.02 16.00
C VAL A 288 19.71 -22.93 15.56
N TYR A 289 20.82 -22.35 15.13
CA TYR A 289 21.99 -23.03 14.61
C TYR A 289 23.25 -22.63 15.39
N ASN A 290 24.19 -23.56 15.55
CA ASN A 290 25.55 -23.22 15.99
C ASN A 290 26.41 -22.70 14.82
N ILE A 291 27.65 -22.29 15.11
CA ILE A 291 28.60 -21.79 14.09
C ILE A 291 28.97 -22.82 13.01
N SER A 292 28.76 -24.11 13.27
CA SER A 292 28.97 -25.20 12.32
C SER A 292 27.75 -25.51 11.46
N GLY A 293 26.65 -24.75 11.62
CA GLY A 293 25.41 -24.92 10.87
C GLY A 293 24.54 -26.09 11.35
N GLN A 294 24.83 -26.69 12.51
CA GLN A 294 23.97 -27.72 13.10
C GLN A 294 22.77 -27.07 13.79
N ILE A 295 21.58 -27.65 13.61
CA ILE A 295 20.36 -27.22 14.30
C ILE A 295 20.48 -27.60 15.78
N ILE A 296 20.35 -26.61 16.65
CA ILE A 296 20.36 -26.74 18.11
C ILE A 296 18.93 -26.78 18.66
N ALA A 297 18.02 -26.01 18.06
CA ALA A 297 16.62 -25.98 18.45
C ALA A 297 15.70 -25.61 17.27
N THR A 298 14.46 -26.07 17.30
CA THR A 298 13.35 -25.52 16.50
C THR A 298 12.40 -24.86 17.48
N LEU A 299 12.22 -23.55 17.33
CA LEU A 299 11.39 -22.75 18.24
C LEU A 299 9.94 -22.72 17.77
N GLU A 300 9.73 -22.61 16.45
CA GLU A 300 8.42 -22.54 15.83
C GLU A 300 8.41 -23.36 14.53
N GLN A 301 7.28 -24.03 14.26
CA GLN A 301 7.04 -24.75 13.01
C GLN A 301 5.53 -24.91 12.77
N GLY A 302 5.00 -24.27 11.73
CA GLY A 302 3.57 -24.37 11.40
C GLY A 302 3.05 -23.16 10.64
N ILE A 303 1.74 -23.16 10.34
CA ILE A 303 1.08 -22.00 9.73
C ILE A 303 0.84 -20.96 10.84
N GLN A 304 1.22 -19.72 10.57
CA GLN A 304 1.00 -18.57 11.45
C GLN A 304 0.26 -17.48 10.69
N GLY A 305 -0.68 -16.82 11.36
CA GLY A 305 -1.44 -15.70 10.77
C GLY A 305 -0.59 -14.45 10.57
N ALA A 306 -1.09 -13.49 9.78
CA ALA A 306 -0.45 -12.18 9.65
C ALA A 306 -0.41 -11.47 11.01
N GLY A 307 0.66 -10.71 11.28
CA GLY A 307 0.85 -10.05 12.58
C GLY A 307 2.25 -10.16 13.15
N GLU A 308 2.44 -9.57 14.32
CA GLU A 308 3.63 -9.74 15.15
C GLU A 308 3.50 -10.98 16.03
N HIS A 309 4.62 -11.69 16.20
CA HIS A 309 4.72 -12.95 16.91
C HIS A 309 6.01 -12.97 17.74
N GLN A 310 6.03 -13.84 18.74
CA GLN A 310 7.20 -14.05 19.59
C GLN A 310 7.53 -15.54 19.67
N ALA A 311 8.82 -15.85 19.63
CA ALA A 311 9.36 -17.18 19.90
C ALA A 311 10.38 -17.09 21.01
N VAL A 312 10.20 -17.87 22.07
CA VAL A 312 11.11 -17.88 23.22
C VAL A 312 12.09 -19.02 23.09
N TRP A 313 13.38 -18.73 23.21
CA TRP A 313 14.42 -19.75 23.28
C TRP A 313 14.93 -19.92 24.71
N ASN A 314 14.71 -21.10 25.30
CA ASN A 314 15.40 -21.54 26.51
C ASN A 314 16.63 -22.39 26.13
N ALA A 315 17.80 -21.92 26.55
CA ALA A 315 19.13 -22.41 26.24
C ALA A 315 19.90 -22.83 27.51
N GLU A 316 19.20 -23.19 28.60
CA GLU A 316 19.80 -23.65 29.85
C GLU A 316 20.78 -24.81 29.66
N ASP A 317 20.52 -25.73 28.75
CA ASP A 317 21.37 -26.89 28.47
C ASP A 317 22.36 -26.67 27.31
N VAL A 318 22.47 -25.44 26.80
CA VAL A 318 23.29 -25.10 25.64
C VAL A 318 24.59 -24.39 26.08
N PRO A 319 25.78 -24.73 25.55
CA PRO A 319 27.04 -24.06 25.92
C PRO A 319 27.06 -22.57 25.53
N SER A 320 27.75 -21.73 26.31
CA SER A 320 27.99 -20.33 25.93
C SER A 320 28.69 -20.24 24.58
N GLY A 321 28.29 -19.27 23.75
CA GLY A 321 28.79 -19.16 22.39
C GLY A 321 27.92 -18.30 21.48
N ILE A 322 28.27 -18.34 20.19
CA ILE A 322 27.53 -17.63 19.13
C ILE A 322 26.56 -18.62 18.48
N TYR A 323 25.31 -18.18 18.35
CA TYR A 323 24.25 -18.92 17.69
C TYR A 323 23.57 -18.04 16.64
N PHE A 324 22.93 -18.66 15.67
CA PHE A 324 22.16 -17.98 14.65
C PHE A 324 20.73 -18.47 14.68
N ALA A 325 19.75 -17.58 14.86
CA ALA A 325 18.36 -17.92 14.61
C ALA A 325 18.04 -17.60 13.16
N ARG A 326 17.29 -18.49 12.50
CA ARG A 326 16.81 -18.31 11.14
C ARG A 326 15.30 -18.51 11.11
N LEU A 327 14.60 -17.47 10.70
CA LEU A 327 13.19 -17.47 10.33
C LEU A 327 13.07 -17.77 8.84
N GLN A 328 12.18 -18.68 8.48
CA GLN A 328 11.74 -18.91 7.12
C GLN A 328 10.22 -18.84 7.06
N ALA A 329 9.69 -18.08 6.11
CA ALA A 329 8.26 -18.00 5.79
C ALA A 329 8.11 -18.03 4.27
N GLY A 330 7.56 -19.12 3.73
CA GLY A 330 7.58 -19.37 2.29
C GLY A 330 9.00 -19.39 1.73
N GLU A 331 9.27 -18.56 0.70
CA GLU A 331 10.60 -18.39 0.09
C GLU A 331 11.50 -17.38 0.83
N SER A 332 10.92 -16.59 1.73
CA SER A 332 11.65 -15.54 2.43
C SER A 332 12.39 -16.09 3.65
N ILE A 333 13.64 -15.66 3.83
CA ILE A 333 14.52 -16.07 4.92
C ILE A 333 15.13 -14.85 5.60
N LYS A 334 15.11 -14.83 6.93
CA LYS A 334 15.81 -13.86 7.77
C LYS A 334 16.63 -14.59 8.83
N SER A 335 17.78 -14.02 9.20
CA SER A 335 18.64 -14.58 10.23
C SER A 335 19.21 -13.49 11.12
N ILE A 336 19.39 -13.81 12.39
CA ILE A 336 20.05 -12.94 13.39
C ILE A 336 21.14 -13.70 14.12
N ARG A 337 22.14 -12.97 14.61
CA ARG A 337 23.24 -13.49 15.43
C ARG A 337 22.95 -13.22 16.89
N MET A 338 22.98 -14.28 17.69
CA MET A 338 22.72 -14.27 19.14
C MET A 338 24.00 -14.66 19.90
N VAL A 339 24.20 -14.06 21.07
CA VAL A 339 25.33 -14.37 21.96
C VAL A 339 24.79 -14.89 23.29
N LEU A 340 25.05 -16.16 23.59
CA LEU A 340 24.73 -16.77 24.88
C LEU A 340 25.95 -16.67 25.80
N LEU A 341 25.78 -16.01 26.94
CA LEU A 341 26.78 -15.89 28.01
C LEU A 341 26.18 -16.41 29.31
N LYS A 342 26.84 -17.39 29.91
CA LYS A 342 26.48 -17.95 31.22
C LYS A 342 27.44 -17.43 32.28
#